data_AF-A0A960GC38-F1
#
_entry.id   AF-A0A960GC38-F1
#
_cell.length_a   1.000
_cell.length_b   1.000
_cell.length_c   1.000
_cell.angle_alpha   90.00
_cell.angle_beta   90.00
_cell.angle_gamma   90.00
#
_symmetry.space_group_name_H-M   'P 1'
#
loop_
_entity.id
_entity.type
_entity.pdbx_description
1 polymer ?
#
loop_
_entity_poly.entity_id
_entity_poly.type
_entity_poly.pdbx_seq_one_letter_code
_entity_poly.pdbx_strand_id
1 'polypeptide(L)'
;MRAEAAFIAAIQANMRARAAAANPFAASEAWASSAFAQSVIRCESGGNYSINTGNGYYGAWQFDYGTWLGNGGGQFAPYAHLATPAQQNYIAYRTWQARGWQPWACA
;
A
#
# COMPACT_ATOMS: atom_id res chain seq x y z
N MET A 1 38.80 19.63 9.12
CA MET A 1 37.83 19.18 10.14
C MET A 1 36.43 19.83 10.05
N ARG A 2 36.22 21.15 10.20
CA ARG A 2 34.83 21.71 10.15
C ARG A 2 34.18 21.70 8.76
N ALA A 3 34.95 21.87 7.68
CA ALA A 3 34.44 21.87 6.31
C ALA A 3 34.07 20.46 5.80
N GLU A 4 34.80 19.43 6.21
CA GLU A 4 34.54 18.03 5.81
C GLU A 4 33.25 17.49 6.43
N ALA A 5 32.96 17.86 7.68
CA ALA A 5 31.72 17.48 8.35
C ALA A 5 30.47 18.08 7.65
N ALA A 6 30.56 19.32 7.18
CA ALA A 6 29.47 19.98 6.46
C ALA A 6 29.22 19.35 5.08
N PHE A 7 30.29 18.97 4.37
CA PHE A 7 30.19 18.28 3.08
C PHE A 7 29.58 16.88 3.21
N ILE A 8 30.00 16.10 4.21
CA ILE A 8 29.42 14.78 4.50
C ILE A 8 27.94 14.89 4.87
N ALA A 9 27.58 15.88 5.70
CA ALA A 9 26.18 16.12 6.07
C ALA A 9 25.30 16.47 4.86
N ALA A 10 25.81 17.26 3.91
CA ALA A 10 25.09 17.59 2.68
C ALA A 10 24.89 16.38 1.76
N ILE A 11 25.89 15.51 1.62
CA ILE A 11 25.77 14.25 0.86
C ILE A 11 24.71 13.34 1.50
N GLN A 12 24.74 13.18 2.82
CA GLN A 12 23.77 12.37 3.55
C GLN A 12 22.34 12.91 3.41
N ALA A 13 22.15 14.23 3.46
CA ALA A 13 20.85 14.86 3.24
C ALA A 13 20.31 14.60 1.83
N ASN A 14 21.16 14.71 0.80
CA ASN A 14 20.76 14.48 -0.59
C ASN A 14 20.42 13.00 -0.86
N MET A 15 21.16 12.06 -0.25
CA MET A 15 20.85 10.63 -0.34
C MET A 15 19.52 10.29 0.33
N ARG A 16 19.21 10.89 1.49
CA ARG A 16 17.91 10.71 2.16
C ARG A 16 16.75 11.26 1.32
N ALA A 17 16.92 12.43 0.71
CA ALA A 17 15.91 13.03 -0.16
C ALA A 17 15.64 12.16 -1.40
N ARG A 18 16.69 11.61 -2.03
CA ARG A 18 16.56 10.69 -3.17
C ARG A 18 15.90 9.36 -2.80
N ALA A 19 16.23 8.79 -1.64
CA ALA A 19 15.61 7.57 -1.16
C ALA A 19 14.10 7.76 -0.85
N ALA A 20 13.72 8.91 -0.28
CA ALA A 20 12.32 9.26 -0.04
C ALA A 20 11.53 9.42 -1.36
N ALA A 21 12.15 10.01 -2.40
CA ALA A 21 11.55 10.12 -3.73
C ALA A 21 11.48 8.77 -4.49
N ALA A 22 12.23 7.76 -4.06
CA ALA A 22 12.37 6.49 -4.76
C ALA A 22 11.43 5.38 -4.30
N ASN A 23 10.69 5.54 -3.19
CA ASN A 23 9.73 4.51 -2.75
C ASN A 23 8.36 4.71 -3.44
N PRO A 24 7.99 3.89 -4.45
CA PRO A 24 6.72 4.05 -5.17
C PRO A 24 5.49 3.79 -4.28
N PHE A 25 5.68 3.24 -3.07
CA PHE A 25 4.60 2.92 -2.14
C PHE A 25 4.40 3.96 -1.03
N ALA A 26 5.24 5.01 -0.94
CA ALA A 26 5.21 5.94 0.19
C ALA A 26 3.84 6.61 0.39
N ALA A 27 3.22 7.08 -0.70
CA ALA A 27 1.90 7.71 -0.65
C ALA A 27 0.80 6.73 -0.25
N SER A 28 0.82 5.51 -0.80
CA SER A 28 -0.17 4.48 -0.47
C SER A 28 -0.05 3.98 0.97
N GLU A 29 1.18 3.87 1.49
CA GLU A 29 1.42 3.52 2.90
C GLU A 29 0.95 4.61 3.86
N ALA A 30 1.23 5.89 3.54
CA ALA A 30 0.72 7.01 4.33
C ALA A 30 -0.82 7.06 4.34
N TRP A 31 -1.47 6.76 3.22
CA TRP A 31 -2.93 6.67 3.14
C TRP A 31 -3.47 5.45 3.91
N ALA A 32 -2.87 4.27 3.70
CA ALA A 32 -3.29 3.02 4.32
C ALA A 32 -3.09 3.02 5.84
N SER A 33 -2.14 3.80 6.36
CA SER A 33 -1.91 3.99 7.80
C SER A 33 -2.87 4.97 8.47
N SER A 34 -3.70 5.69 7.70
CA SER A 34 -4.72 6.57 8.28
C SER A 34 -5.72 5.80 9.15
N ALA A 35 -6.26 6.45 10.18
CA ALA A 35 -7.16 5.81 11.13
C ALA A 35 -8.37 5.13 10.44
N PHE A 36 -8.90 5.78 9.41
CA PHE A 36 -10.04 5.28 8.65
C PHE A 36 -9.67 4.11 7.71
N ALA A 37 -8.57 4.20 6.97
CA ALA A 37 -8.08 3.07 6.18
C ALA A 37 -7.84 1.83 7.06
N GLN A 38 -7.24 2.03 8.23
CA GLN A 38 -7.01 0.96 9.19
C GLN A 38 -8.31 0.41 9.80
N SER A 39 -9.37 1.21 9.98
CA SER A 39 -10.67 0.68 10.42
C SER A 39 -11.31 -0.18 9.34
N VAL A 40 -11.21 0.22 8.07
CA VAL A 40 -11.68 -0.58 6.92
C VAL A 40 -10.93 -1.90 6.87
N ILE A 41 -9.59 -1.89 6.83
CA ILE A 41 -8.75 -3.11 6.82
C ILE A 41 -9.14 -4.07 7.97
N ARG A 42 -9.33 -3.54 9.18
CA ARG A 42 -9.72 -4.35 10.34
C ARG A 42 -11.12 -4.95 10.21
N CYS A 43 -12.08 -4.19 9.68
CA CYS A 43 -13.44 -4.69 9.48
C CYS A 43 -13.50 -5.72 8.35
N GLU A 44 -12.77 -5.51 7.25
CA GLU A 44 -12.77 -6.37 6.07
C GLU A 44 -12.08 -7.73 6.32
N SER A 45 -10.92 -7.72 6.99
CA SER A 45 -10.06 -8.92 7.08
C SER A 45 -9.54 -9.22 8.48
N GLY A 46 -9.92 -8.43 9.49
CA GLY A 46 -9.24 -8.44 10.78
C GLY A 46 -7.79 -7.91 10.72
N GLY A 47 -7.39 -7.30 9.60
CA GLY A 47 -6.00 -6.89 9.36
C GLY A 47 -5.09 -7.99 8.82
N ASN A 48 -5.63 -9.12 8.37
CA ASN A 48 -4.84 -10.22 7.84
C ASN A 48 -4.59 -10.05 6.33
N TYR A 49 -3.37 -9.62 5.97
CA TYR A 49 -2.95 -9.45 4.58
C TYR A 49 -2.84 -10.76 3.78
N SER A 50 -2.75 -11.90 4.46
CA SER A 50 -2.65 -13.21 3.81
C SER A 50 -3.99 -13.96 3.79
N ILE A 51 -5.10 -13.30 4.17
CA ILE A 51 -6.39 -13.98 4.28
C ILE A 51 -6.87 -14.49 2.92
N ASN A 52 -7.30 -15.75 2.92
CA ASN A 52 -7.99 -16.40 1.82
C ASN A 52 -8.88 -17.50 2.42
N THR A 53 -10.14 -17.16 2.66
CA THR A 53 -11.14 -18.07 3.26
C THR A 53 -11.91 -18.88 2.22
N GLY A 54 -11.64 -18.68 0.93
CA GLY A 54 -12.43 -19.27 -0.16
C GLY A 54 -13.74 -18.54 -0.46
N ASN A 55 -13.93 -17.31 0.04
CA ASN A 55 -15.15 -16.52 -0.19
C ASN A 55 -15.13 -15.65 -1.48
N GLY A 56 -14.09 -15.80 -2.32
CA GLY A 56 -13.92 -15.02 -3.55
C GLY A 56 -13.18 -13.69 -3.36
N TYR A 57 -12.80 -13.33 -2.14
CA TYR A 57 -12.06 -12.13 -1.80
C TYR A 57 -10.72 -12.47 -1.14
N TYR A 58 -9.73 -11.61 -1.33
CA TYR A 58 -8.34 -11.90 -0.99
C TYR A 58 -7.66 -10.72 -0.29
N GLY A 59 -6.84 -11.04 0.72
CA GLY A 59 -5.96 -10.10 1.37
C GLY A 59 -6.66 -9.07 2.25
N ALA A 60 -5.89 -8.12 2.78
CA ALA A 60 -6.35 -7.23 3.85
C ALA A 60 -7.53 -6.34 3.46
N TRP A 61 -7.58 -5.99 2.18
CA TRP A 61 -8.59 -5.10 1.58
C TRP A 61 -9.75 -5.86 0.95
N GLN A 62 -9.80 -7.19 1.11
CA GLN A 62 -10.83 -8.06 0.56
C GLN A 62 -11.11 -7.77 -0.92
N PHE A 63 -10.06 -7.83 -1.75
CA PHE A 63 -10.21 -7.67 -3.20
C PHE A 63 -10.81 -8.92 -3.84
N ASP A 64 -11.79 -8.76 -4.74
CA ASP A 64 -12.10 -9.81 -5.70
C ASP A 64 -11.03 -9.86 -6.82
N TYR A 65 -10.98 -10.97 -7.55
CA TYR A 65 -9.98 -11.20 -8.60
C TYR A 65 -10.03 -10.15 -9.72
N GLY A 66 -11.22 -9.78 -10.17
CA GLY A 66 -11.40 -8.83 -11.28
C GLY A 66 -10.96 -7.42 -10.89
N THR A 67 -11.33 -6.96 -9.70
CA THR A 67 -10.90 -5.66 -9.18
C THR A 67 -9.39 -5.62 -8.94
N TRP A 68 -8.81 -6.68 -8.37
CA TRP A 68 -7.36 -6.77 -8.18
C TRP A 68 -6.59 -6.60 -9.49
N LEU A 69 -6.95 -7.38 -10.51
CA LEU A 69 -6.29 -7.32 -11.81
C LEU A 69 -6.58 -6.02 -12.57
N GLY A 70 -7.83 -5.55 -12.53
CA GLY A 70 -8.27 -4.32 -13.21
C GLY A 70 -7.56 -3.06 -12.72
N ASN A 71 -7.06 -3.07 -11.48
CA ASN A 71 -6.28 -1.97 -10.91
C ASN A 71 -4.76 -2.18 -11.00
N GLY A 72 -4.32 -3.24 -11.70
CA GLY A 72 -2.90 -3.53 -11.97
C GLY A 72 -2.21 -4.40 -10.93
N GLY A 73 -2.95 -5.04 -10.02
CA GLY A 73 -2.38 -5.92 -8.99
C GLY A 73 -1.66 -7.15 -9.56
N GLY A 74 -2.00 -7.56 -10.78
CA GLY A 74 -1.34 -8.63 -11.51
C GLY A 74 0.16 -8.43 -11.75
N GLN A 75 0.67 -7.19 -11.67
CA GLN A 75 2.11 -6.93 -11.74
C GLN A 75 2.87 -7.42 -10.48
N PHE A 76 2.16 -7.63 -9.38
CA PHE A 76 2.73 -8.05 -8.10
C PHE A 76 2.45 -9.52 -7.82
N ALA A 77 1.19 -9.94 -7.99
CA ALA A 77 0.79 -11.33 -7.80
C ALA A 77 -0.54 -11.64 -8.52
N PRO A 78 -0.83 -12.91 -8.82
CA PRO A 78 -2.12 -13.30 -9.40
C PRO A 78 -3.33 -12.97 -8.51
N TYR A 79 -3.14 -12.96 -7.18
CA TYR A 79 -4.17 -12.66 -6.18
C TYR A 79 -3.61 -11.74 -5.09
N ALA A 80 -4.46 -10.91 -4.48
CA ALA A 80 -4.03 -9.93 -3.48
C ALA A 80 -3.34 -10.57 -2.25
N HIS A 81 -3.85 -11.69 -1.72
CA HIS A 81 -3.29 -12.38 -0.55
C HIS A 81 -1.87 -12.95 -0.76
N LEU A 82 -1.40 -13.02 -2.02
CA LEU A 82 -0.05 -13.45 -2.38
C LEU A 82 0.91 -12.26 -2.52
N ALA A 83 0.39 -11.03 -2.56
CA ALA A 83 1.17 -9.80 -2.63
C ALA A 83 1.54 -9.32 -1.23
N THR A 84 2.65 -8.57 -1.13
CA THR A 84 3.07 -7.96 0.13
C THR A 84 2.07 -6.91 0.61
N PRO A 85 2.06 -6.56 1.91
CA PRO A 85 1.19 -5.50 2.43
C PRO A 85 1.31 -4.19 1.65
N ALA A 86 2.53 -3.76 1.33
CA ALA A 86 2.77 -2.55 0.56
C ALA A 86 2.17 -2.59 -0.85
N GLN A 87 2.23 -3.74 -1.51
CA GLN A 87 1.62 -3.92 -2.83
C GLN A 87 0.10 -3.91 -2.76
N GLN A 88 -0.49 -4.53 -1.73
CA GLN A 88 -1.94 -4.49 -1.52
C GLN A 88 -2.42 -3.06 -1.22
N ASN A 89 -1.74 -2.35 -0.32
CA ASN A 89 -2.01 -0.95 0.02
C ASN A 89 -1.91 -0.05 -1.22
N TYR A 90 -0.93 -0.30 -2.10
CA TYR A 90 -0.79 0.42 -3.34
C TYR A 90 -1.97 0.23 -4.29
N ILE A 91 -2.44 -1.01 -4.48
CA ILE A 91 -3.59 -1.29 -5.35
C ILE A 91 -4.90 -0.77 -4.71
N ALA A 92 -5.04 -0.86 -3.39
CA ALA A 92 -6.14 -0.24 -2.64
C ALA A 92 -6.16 1.28 -2.82
N TYR A 93 -5.01 1.93 -2.67
CA TYR A 93 -4.89 3.36 -2.89
C TYR A 93 -5.28 3.76 -4.32
N ARG A 94 -4.82 3.03 -5.34
CA ARG A 94 -5.22 3.27 -6.74
C ARG A 94 -6.72 3.08 -6.96
N THR A 95 -7.28 2.02 -6.41
CA THR A 95 -8.72 1.73 -6.49
C THR A 95 -9.54 2.85 -5.83
N TRP A 96 -9.07 3.32 -4.67
CA TRP A 96 -9.68 4.43 -3.93
C TRP A 96 -9.59 5.75 -4.69
N GLN A 97 -8.45 6.06 -5.31
CA GLN A 97 -8.33 7.26 -6.15
C GLN A 97 -9.32 7.26 -7.32
N ALA A 98 -9.64 6.08 -7.86
CA ALA A 98 -10.56 5.95 -8.98
C ALA A 98 -12.05 5.96 -8.57
N ARG A 99 -12.38 5.46 -7.37
CA ARG A 99 -13.78 5.13 -7.00
C ARG A 99 -14.20 5.62 -5.61
N GLY A 100 -13.31 6.30 -4.89
CA GLY A 100 -13.48 6.57 -3.47
C GLY A 100 -13.64 5.27 -2.68
N TRP A 101 -14.38 5.34 -1.57
CA TRP A 101 -14.56 4.23 -0.64
C TRP A 101 -15.64 3.21 -1.03
N GLN A 102 -16.43 3.48 -2.07
CA GLN A 102 -17.53 2.62 -2.53
C GLN A 102 -17.19 1.12 -2.71
N PRO A 103 -15.97 0.71 -3.11
CA PRO A 103 -15.64 -0.70 -3.25
C PRO A 103 -15.56 -1.50 -1.94
N TRP A 104 -15.43 -0.84 -0.79
CA TRP A 104 -15.27 -1.50 0.51
C TRP A 104 -16.57 -1.39 1.32
N ALA A 105 -17.10 -2.53 1.76
CA ALA A 105 -18.37 -2.59 2.47
C ALA A 105 -18.27 -2.01 3.89
N CYS A 106 -17.07 -2.04 4.46
CA CYS A 106 -16.76 -1.55 5.81
C CYS A 106 -16.37 -0.06 5.88
N ALA A 107 -16.46 0.68 4.78
CA ALA A 107 -16.09 2.09 4.71
C ALA A 107 -17.31 3.01 4.92
#